data_AF-A0A2S5JLQ2-F1
#
_entry.id   AF-A0A2S5JLQ2-F1
#
_cell.length_a   1.000
_cell.length_b   1.000
_cell.length_c   1.000
_cell.angle_alpha   90.00
_cell.angle_beta   90.00
_cell.angle_gamma   90.00
#
_symmetry.space_group_name_H-M   'P 1'
#
loop_
_entity.id
_entity.type
_entity.pdbx_description
1 polymer ?
#
loop_
_entity_poly.entity_id
_entity_poly.type
_entity_poly.pdbx_seq_one_letter_code
_entity_poly.pdbx_strand_id
1 'polypeptide(L)'
;MQRVTYYHLLFERHEIARSNGAWSESLHPGGWLIEQDESLRTEIAALFPEILCSETQALPAARRVLTAREASILRDLPERFAGTGFPANRLAMP
;
A
#
# COMPACT_ATOMS: atom_id res chain seq x y z
N MET A 1 32.25 -5.20 -11.12
CA MET A 1 30.98 -4.84 -10.44
C MET A 1 29.90 -4.75 -11.51
N GLN A 2 28.75 -5.38 -11.30
CA GLN A 2 27.63 -5.22 -12.22
C GLN A 2 26.96 -3.86 -11.98
N ARG A 3 26.55 -3.18 -13.05
CA ARG A 3 25.87 -1.89 -13.00
C ARG A 3 24.43 -2.09 -12.52
N VAL A 4 24.01 -1.29 -11.55
CA VAL A 4 22.61 -1.24 -11.09
C VAL A 4 21.95 0.00 -11.67
N THR A 5 20.70 -0.14 -12.11
CA THR A 5 19.86 0.96 -12.57
C THR A 5 18.62 1.00 -11.69
N TYR A 6 18.34 2.17 -11.13
CA TYR A 6 17.16 2.43 -10.30
C TYR A 6 16.07 3.04 -11.17
N TYR A 7 14.84 2.52 -11.01
CA TYR A 7 13.64 3.04 -11.64
C TYR A 7 12.65 3.38 -10.55
N HIS A 8 12.15 4.61 -10.56
CA HIS A 8 11.04 5.04 -9.70
C HIS A 8 9.75 4.88 -10.50
N LEU A 9 8.78 4.19 -9.92
CA LEU A 9 7.48 3.93 -10.53
C LEU A 9 6.41 4.60 -9.67
N LEU A 10 5.60 5.45 -10.29
CA LEU A 10 4.42 6.03 -9.67
C LEU A 10 3.18 5.56 -10.44
N PHE A 11 2.13 5.23 -9.70
CA PHE A 11 0.86 4.74 -10.25
C PHE A 11 -0.26 5.72 -9.91
N GLU A 12 -1.31 5.76 -10.74
CA GLU A 12 -2.50 6.58 -10.50
C GLU A 12 -3.30 6.15 -9.26
N ARG A 13 -3.13 4.89 -8.81
CA ARG A 13 -3.74 4.32 -7.61
C ARG A 13 -2.78 3.39 -6.89
N HIS A 14 -3.10 3.03 -5.65
CA HIS A 14 -2.31 2.05 -4.89
C HIS A 14 -2.43 0.66 -5.56
N GLU A 15 -1.30 0.03 -5.87
CA GLU A 15 -1.21 -1.22 -6.63
C GLU A 15 -0.36 -2.28 -5.91
N ILE A 16 -0.61 -3.55 -6.22
CA ILE A 16 0.22 -4.68 -5.77
C ILE A 16 1.07 -5.14 -6.95
N ALA A 17 2.39 -5.14 -6.78
CA ALA A 17 3.34 -5.58 -7.78
C ALA A 17 3.91 -6.97 -7.43
N ARG A 18 4.24 -7.75 -8.47
CA ARG A 18 5.03 -8.97 -8.33
C ARG A 18 6.38 -8.79 -9.00
N SER A 19 7.45 -8.79 -8.23
CA SER A 19 8.83 -8.63 -8.71
C SER A 19 9.66 -9.84 -8.31
N ASN A 20 10.28 -10.51 -9.28
CA ASN A 20 11.11 -11.72 -9.06
C ASN A 20 10.46 -12.78 -8.13
N GLY A 21 9.15 -12.98 -8.27
CA GLY A 21 8.37 -13.93 -7.45
C GLY A 21 7.95 -13.40 -6.06
N ALA A 22 8.44 -12.25 -5.62
CA ALA A 22 8.00 -11.58 -4.40
C ALA A 22 6.82 -10.64 -4.66
N TRP A 23 5.85 -10.63 -3.75
CA TRP A 23 4.75 -9.66 -3.74
C TRP A 23 5.15 -8.43 -2.94
N SER A 24 4.91 -7.25 -3.49
CA SER A 24 5.12 -5.96 -2.83
C SER A 24 3.98 -5.00 -3.15
N GLU A 25 3.85 -3.94 -2.37
CA GLU A 25 2.85 -2.89 -2.58
C GLU A 25 3.53 -1.60 -3.07
N SER A 26 2.86 -0.84 -3.94
CA SER A 26 3.33 0.51 -4.30
C SER A 26 3.17 1.45 -3.10
N LEU A 27 3.90 2.56 -3.09
CA LEU A 27 3.71 3.56 -2.04
C LEU A 27 2.25 4.06 -2.03
N HIS A 28 1.60 4.02 -0.87
CA HIS A 28 0.26 4.57 -0.67
C HIS A 28 0.37 5.91 0.09
N PRO A 29 0.27 7.05 -0.62
CA PRO A 29 0.56 8.35 -0.02
C PRO A 29 -0.54 8.88 0.92
N GLY A 30 -1.72 8.24 0.93
CA GLY A 30 -2.88 8.63 1.75
C GLY A 30 -2.77 8.28 3.23
N GLY A 31 -1.57 8.17 3.79
CA GLY A 31 -1.34 7.77 5.17
C GLY A 31 -0.29 8.62 5.90
N TRP A 32 -0.34 8.55 7.23
CA TRP A 32 0.56 9.15 8.23
C TRP A 32 2.06 9.09 7.86
N LEU A 33 2.48 8.13 7.03
CA LEU A 33 3.86 7.92 6.60
C LEU A 33 4.49 9.15 5.92
N ILE A 34 3.77 9.79 5.00
CA ILE A 34 4.29 10.99 4.31
C ILE A 34 4.31 12.18 5.29
N GLU A 35 3.43 12.24 6.28
CA GLU A 35 3.38 13.30 7.30
C GLU A 35 4.49 13.24 8.35
N GLN A 36 5.17 12.09 8.50
CA GLN A 36 6.13 11.89 9.59
C GLN A 36 7.56 11.72 9.11
N ASP A 37 7.76 11.43 7.82
CA ASP A 37 9.08 11.28 7.23
C ASP A 37 9.36 12.42 6.23
N GLU A 38 10.01 13.47 6.75
CA GLU A 38 10.40 14.66 5.99
C GLU A 38 11.37 14.31 4.85
N SER A 39 12.22 13.30 5.04
CA SER A 39 13.20 12.89 4.03
C SER A 39 12.52 12.24 2.83
N LEU A 40 11.56 11.34 3.10
CA LEU A 40 10.72 10.73 2.08
C LEU A 40 9.86 11.77 1.37
N ARG A 41 9.28 12.71 2.12
CA ARG A 41 8.51 13.83 1.55
C ARG A 41 9.35 14.63 0.56
N THR A 42 10.58 14.97 0.93
CA THR A 42 11.51 15.75 0.09
C THR A 42 11.89 15.00 -1.17
N GLU A 43 12.21 13.70 -1.06
CA GLU A 43 12.54 12.87 -2.22
C GLU A 43 11.36 12.74 -3.18
N ILE A 44 10.16 12.47 -2.66
CA ILE A 44 8.94 12.40 -3.47
C ILE A 44 8.64 13.76 -4.12
N ALA A 45 8.80 14.87 -3.39
CA ALA A 45 8.62 16.21 -3.95
C ALA A 45 9.56 16.48 -5.13
N ALA A 46 10.80 16.01 -5.04
CA ALA A 46 11.81 16.20 -6.06
C ALA A 46 11.56 15.32 -7.30
N LEU A 47 11.08 14.10 -7.10
CA LEU A 47 10.85 13.13 -8.18
C LEU A 47 9.45 13.26 -8.83
N PHE A 48 8.43 13.59 -8.04
CA PHE A 48 7.01 13.55 -8.40
C PHE A 48 6.23 14.71 -7.74
N PRO A 49 6.52 15.97 -8.13
CA PRO A 49 5.92 17.15 -7.51
C PRO A 49 4.38 17.17 -7.53
N GLU A 50 3.76 16.53 -8.52
CA GLU A 50 2.31 16.41 -8.69
C GLU A 50 1.59 15.75 -7.51
N ILE A 51 2.26 14.86 -6.77
CA ILE A 51 1.68 14.15 -5.61
C ILE A 51 1.35 15.12 -4.47
N LEU A 52 2.16 16.17 -4.31
CA LEU A 52 1.99 17.16 -3.25
C LEU A 52 0.94 18.23 -3.58
N CYS A 53 0.64 18.43 -4.87
CA CYS A 53 -0.37 19.40 -5.32
C CYS A 53 -1.78 18.80 -5.39
N SER A 54 -1.90 17.50 -5.67
CA SER A 54 -3.18 16.80 -5.55
C SER A 54 -3.60 16.75 -4.09
N GLU A 55 -4.87 16.99 -3.78
CA GLU A 55 -5.47 16.53 -2.53
C GLU A 55 -5.26 15.01 -2.48
N THR A 56 -4.15 14.56 -1.90
CA THR A 56 -3.79 13.15 -1.73
C THR A 56 -4.76 12.45 -0.76
N GLN A 57 -5.76 13.20 -0.28
CA GLN A 57 -6.92 12.73 0.45
C GLN A 57 -7.68 11.72 -0.41
N ALA A 58 -7.55 10.46 0.00
CA ALA A 58 -8.36 9.32 -0.43
C ALA A 58 -8.01 8.65 -1.76
N LEU A 59 -6.71 8.43 -2.06
CA LEU A 59 -6.38 7.30 -2.93
C LEU A 59 -6.83 6.00 -2.22
N PRO A 60 -7.68 5.16 -2.84
CA PRO A 60 -8.10 3.91 -2.22
C PRO A 60 -6.91 2.96 -2.09
N ALA A 61 -6.85 2.21 -0.99
CA ALA A 61 -5.84 1.19 -0.82
C ALA A 61 -6.06 0.03 -1.81
N ALA A 62 -4.96 -0.61 -2.26
CA ALA A 62 -5.01 -1.75 -3.17
C ALA A 62 -5.78 -2.94 -2.59
N ARG A 63 -5.85 -3.03 -1.26
CA ARG A 63 -6.60 -4.03 -0.50
C ARG A 63 -7.51 -3.37 0.53
N ARG A 64 -8.54 -4.11 0.95
CA ARG A 64 -9.39 -3.71 2.06
C ARG A 64 -8.54 -3.54 3.32
N VAL A 65 -8.51 -2.32 3.83
CA VAL A 65 -7.95 -2.00 5.15
C VAL A 65 -9.09 -2.08 6.17
N LEU A 66 -8.86 -2.79 7.26
CA LEU A 66 -9.85 -2.88 8.33
C LEU A 66 -9.90 -1.56 9.10
N THR A 67 -11.11 -1.12 9.44
CA THR A 67 -11.32 -0.08 10.44
C THR A 67 -10.90 -0.59 11.83
N ALA A 68 -10.63 0.32 12.77
CA ALA A 68 -10.32 -0.04 14.15
C ALA A 68 -11.40 -0.93 14.79
N ARG A 69 -12.67 -0.68 14.47
CA ARG A 69 -13.80 -1.48 14.94
C ARG A 69 -13.78 -2.89 14.35
N GLU A 70 -13.58 -3.03 13.04
CA GLU A 70 -13.50 -4.34 12.38
C GLU A 70 -12.28 -5.14 12.86
N ALA A 71 -11.14 -4.48 13.06
CA ALA A 71 -9.94 -5.10 13.61
C ALA A 71 -10.16 -5.60 15.05
N SER A 72 -10.92 -4.87 15.89
CA SER A 72 -11.29 -5.33 17.22
C SER A 72 -12.10 -6.62 17.16
N ILE A 73 -13.12 -6.68 16.30
CA ILE A 73 -13.95 -7.88 16.14
C ILE A 73 -13.09 -9.06 15.72
N LEU A 74 -12.19 -8.87 14.73
CA LEU A 74 -11.32 -9.93 14.24
C LEU A 74 -10.36 -10.46 15.31
N ARG A 75 -9.80 -9.58 16.14
CA ARG A 75 -8.94 -9.96 17.27
C ARG A 75 -9.70 -10.77 18.32
N ASP A 76 -10.97 -10.44 18.53
CA ASP A 76 -11.80 -11.06 19.57
C ASP A 76 -12.54 -12.32 19.07
N LEU A 77 -12.31 -12.73 17.80
CA LEU A 77 -12.91 -13.94 17.23
C LEU A 77 -12.34 -15.21 17.87
N PRO A 78 -13.18 -16.20 18.24
CA PRO A 78 -12.70 -17.46 18.77
C PRO A 78 -11.93 -18.29 17.73
N GLU A 79 -10.89 -19.01 18.19
CA GLU A 79 -9.93 -19.83 17.42
C GLU A 79 -10.53 -20.75 16.34
N ARG A 80 -11.80 -21.16 16.48
CA ARG A 80 -12.50 -21.94 15.44
C ARG A 80 -12.64 -21.23 14.10
N PHE A 81 -12.43 -19.91 14.06
CA PHE A 81 -12.39 -19.10 12.83
C PHE A 81 -10.96 -18.81 12.35
N ALA A 82 -9.92 -19.15 13.12
CA ALA A 82 -8.52 -18.90 12.79
C ALA A 82 -7.96 -19.82 11.68
N GLY A 83 -8.68 -20.90 11.34
CA GLY A 83 -8.26 -21.90 10.35
C GLY A 83 -8.94 -21.82 8.98
N THR A 84 -10.04 -21.07 8.84
CA THR A 84 -10.56 -20.75 7.51
C THR A 84 -9.77 -19.57 7.00
N GLY A 85 -8.63 -19.82 6.34
CA GLY A 85 -7.91 -18.76 5.65
C GLY A 85 -8.94 -17.91 4.91
N PHE A 86 -8.96 -16.60 5.20
CA PHE A 86 -9.65 -15.67 4.32
C PHE A 86 -9.24 -16.05 2.91
N PRO A 87 -10.16 -16.39 1.99
CA PRO A 87 -9.76 -16.84 0.67
C PRO A 87 -8.87 -15.75 0.11
N ALA A 88 -7.59 -16.06 0.00
CA ALA A 88 -6.63 -15.20 -0.65
C ALA A 88 -7.18 -15.05 -2.06
N ASN A 89 -7.81 -13.91 -2.32
CA ASN A 89 -8.24 -13.48 -3.62
C ASN A 89 -9.36 -14.32 -4.28
N ARG A 90 -10.62 -13.91 -4.08
CA ARG A 90 -11.67 -14.03 -5.11
C ARG A 90 -12.28 -12.68 -5.49
N LEU A 91 -11.51 -11.61 -5.33
CA LEU A 91 -11.72 -10.42 -6.14
C LEU A 91 -10.92 -10.68 -7.42
N ALA A 92 -11.65 -11.09 -8.45
CA ALA A 92 -11.15 -11.18 -9.79
C ALA A 92 -10.50 -9.84 -10.16
N MET A 93 -9.20 -9.88 -10.43
CA MET A 93 -8.60 -8.92 -11.34
C MET A 93 -9.20 -9.26 -12.72
N PRO A 94 -9.72 -8.29 -13.50
CA PRO A 94 -9.93 -8.52 -14.93
C PRO A 94 -8.61 -8.87 -15.62
#